data_AF-A0A7X7Q972-F1
#
_entry.id   AF-A0A7X7Q972-F1
#
_cell.length_a   1.000
_cell.length_b   1.000
_cell.length_c   1.000
_cell.angle_alpha   90.00
_cell.angle_beta   90.00
_cell.angle_gamma   90.00
#
_symmetry.space_group_name_H-M   'P 1'
#
loop_
_entity.id
_entity.type
_entity.pdbx_description
1 polymer ?
#
loop_
_entity_poly.entity_id
_entity_poly.type
_entity_poly.pdbx_seq_one_letter_code
_entity_poly.pdbx_strand_id
1 'polypeptide(L)'
;MYTAAQAMTRYLRDTYGLGRTAAMAPGSLADWPIQQQRPLFSLLGDVQGAVGVELTQSFLMVPSKSVSGMLFPTESSFESCQLCPRPVCVNRRAPYDKDLFDRKYRTQS
;
A
#
# COMPACT_ATOMS: atom_id res chain seq x y z
N MET A 1 5.27 -3.82 -13.09
CA MET A 1 5.57 -3.58 -11.66
C MET A 1 6.83 -2.71 -11.63
N TYR A 2 6.84 -1.58 -10.93
CA TYR A 2 7.95 -0.63 -10.97
C TYR A 2 9.21 -1.25 -10.34
N THR A 3 10.32 -1.27 -11.08
CA THR A 3 11.59 -1.93 -10.68
C THR A 3 12.12 -1.45 -9.33
N ALA A 4 11.96 -0.16 -9.02
CA ALA A 4 12.39 0.43 -7.75
C ALA A 4 11.65 -0.14 -6.53
N ALA A 5 10.32 -0.29 -6.60
CA ALA A 5 9.54 -0.84 -5.48
C ALA A 5 9.86 -2.31 -5.20
N GLN A 6 10.15 -3.09 -6.24
CA GLN A 6 10.61 -4.48 -6.11
C GLN A 6 12.00 -4.55 -5.48
N ALA A 7 12.92 -3.67 -5.90
CA ALA A 7 14.26 -3.58 -5.31
C ALA A 7 14.20 -3.19 -3.83
N MET A 8 13.40 -2.18 -3.46
CA MET A 8 13.16 -1.80 -2.07
C MET A 8 12.59 -2.97 -1.25
N THR A 9 11.58 -3.67 -1.78
CA THR A 9 10.98 -4.82 -1.07
C THR A 9 12.00 -5.91 -0.83
N ARG A 10 12.83 -6.24 -1.83
CA ARG A 10 13.91 -7.23 -1.69
C ARG A 10 14.92 -6.79 -0.64
N TYR A 11 15.40 -5.55 -0.73
CA TYR A 11 16.35 -4.99 0.23
C TYR A 11 15.83 -5.06 1.67
N LEU A 12 14.57 -4.68 1.92
CA LEU A 12 13.98 -4.74 3.25
C LEU A 12 13.84 -6.18 3.76
N ARG A 13 13.46 -7.12 2.90
CA ARG A 13 13.35 -8.53 3.28
C ARG A 13 14.71 -9.12 3.66
N ASP A 14 15.73 -8.84 2.86
CA ASP A 14 17.07 -9.37 3.08
C ASP A 14 17.74 -8.72 4.30
N THR A 15 17.58 -7.40 4.47
CA THR A 15 18.19 -6.64 5.57
C THR A 15 17.59 -6.98 6.93
N TYR A 16 16.27 -7.19 7.00
CA TYR A 16 15.56 -7.41 8.26
C TYR A 16 15.08 -8.85 8.45
N GLY A 17 15.49 -9.78 7.60
CA GLY A 17 15.10 -11.19 7.68
C GLY A 17 13.58 -11.41 7.58
N LEU A 18 12.87 -10.55 6.84
CA LEU A 18 11.42 -10.64 6.75
C LEU A 18 11.02 -11.83 5.87
N GLY A 19 10.10 -12.65 6.37
CA GLY A 19 9.51 -13.77 5.64
C GLY A 19 8.62 -13.31 4.47
N ARG A 20 7.35 -13.73 4.48
CA ARG A 20 6.39 -13.25 3.49
C ARG A 20 5.92 -11.84 3.89
N THR A 21 5.92 -10.93 2.92
CA THR A 21 5.49 -9.54 3.11
C THR A 21 4.37 -9.21 2.14
N ALA A 22 3.50 -8.29 2.55
CA ALA A 22 2.52 -7.66 1.68
C ALA A 22 2.66 -6.14 1.73
N ALA A 23 2.13 -5.47 0.72
CA ALA A 23 2.14 -4.02 0.63
C ALA A 23 0.74 -3.47 0.43
N MET A 24 0.49 -2.29 0.98
CA MET A 24 -0.73 -1.54 0.75
C MET A 24 -0.40 -0.06 0.59
N ALA A 25 -1.21 0.67 -0.19
CA ALA A 25 -1.09 2.12 -0.35
C ALA A 25 -2.42 2.83 -0.04
N PRO A 26 -2.40 4.09 0.41
CA PRO A 26 -3.60 4.91 0.53
C PRO A 26 -4.42 4.91 -0.77
N GLY A 27 -5.74 4.85 -0.65
CA GLY A 27 -6.68 4.71 -1.77
C GLY A 27 -6.90 3.28 -2.27
N SER A 28 -6.19 2.28 -1.73
CA SER A 28 -6.39 0.87 -2.09
C SER A 28 -7.65 0.24 -1.46
N LEU A 29 -8.11 0.79 -0.33
CA LEU A 29 -9.28 0.35 0.42
C LEU A 29 -10.12 1.57 0.83
N ALA A 30 -11.42 1.36 1.09
CA ALA A 30 -12.31 2.42 1.57
C ALA A 30 -11.85 2.93 2.95
N ASP A 31 -11.45 2.02 3.84
CA ASP A 31 -11.01 2.34 5.20
C ASP A 31 -9.62 3.00 5.25
N TRP A 32 -8.88 2.95 4.15
CA TRP A 32 -7.60 3.65 4.02
C TRP A 32 -7.57 4.50 2.75
N PRO A 33 -8.33 5.62 2.75
CA PRO A 33 -8.59 6.40 1.56
C PRO A 33 -7.37 7.26 1.16
N ILE A 34 -7.39 7.84 -0.04
CA ILE A 34 -6.23 8.57 -0.60
C ILE A 34 -5.77 9.76 0.25
N GLN A 35 -6.66 10.35 1.06
CA GLN A 35 -6.34 11.44 1.97
C GLN A 35 -5.28 11.03 3.01
N GLN A 36 -5.16 9.73 3.31
CA GLN A 36 -4.16 9.15 4.20
C GLN A 36 -2.73 9.24 3.63
N GLN A 37 -2.59 9.67 2.39
CA GLN A 37 -1.31 10.05 1.80
C GLN A 37 -0.63 11.19 2.59
N ARG A 38 -1.39 12.14 3.14
CA ARG A 38 -0.84 13.25 3.96
C ARG A 38 -0.17 12.78 5.25
N PRO A 39 -0.86 12.04 6.15
CA PRO A 39 -0.21 11.53 7.35
C PRO A 39 0.96 10.58 7.03
N LEU A 40 0.86 9.79 5.95
CA LEU A 40 1.98 8.97 5.49
C LEU A 40 3.20 9.82 5.11
N PHE A 41 3.03 10.89 4.32
CA PHE A 41 4.12 11.82 3.98
C PHE A 41 4.68 12.52 5.21
N SER A 42 3.81 12.90 6.16
CA SER A 42 4.24 13.48 7.43
C SER A 42 5.11 12.54 8.26
N LEU A 43 4.84 11.24 8.23
CA LEU A 43 5.65 10.22 8.92
C LEU A 43 7.02 10.05 8.26
N LEU A 44 7.08 10.17 6.93
CA LEU A 44 8.33 10.07 6.16
C LEU A 44 9.23 11.32 6.29
N GLY A 45 8.66 12.46 6.66
CA GLY A 45 9.39 13.72 6.82
C GLY A 45 9.64 14.44 5.50
N ASP A 46 10.88 14.87 5.25
CA ASP A 46 11.25 15.63 4.05
C ASP A 46 11.42 14.72 2.82
N VAL A 47 10.28 14.30 2.24
CA VAL A 47 10.26 13.44 1.05
C VAL A 47 10.82 14.16 -0.19
N GLN A 48 10.57 15.46 -0.33
CA GLN A 48 11.05 16.25 -1.48
C GLN A 48 12.57 16.38 -1.44
N GLY A 49 13.17 16.70 -0.28
CA GLY A 49 14.62 16.75 -0.12
C GLY A 49 15.28 15.37 -0.21
N ALA A 50 14.63 14.31 0.31
CA ALA A 50 15.21 12.97 0.32
C ALA A 50 15.20 12.27 -1.05
N VAL A 51 14.11 12.38 -1.81
CA VAL A 51 13.91 11.61 -3.05
C VAL A 51 13.28 12.39 -4.19
N GLY A 52 13.05 13.71 -4.03
CA GLY A 52 12.50 14.57 -5.08
C GLY A 52 11.01 14.36 -5.38
N VAL A 53 10.27 13.71 -4.47
CA VAL A 53 8.83 13.47 -4.64
C VAL A 53 8.02 14.47 -3.82
N GLU A 54 7.06 15.10 -4.48
CA GLU A 54 6.12 16.06 -3.87
C GLU A 54 4.71 15.49 -3.82
N LEU A 55 3.96 15.88 -2.79
CA LEU A 55 2.53 15.56 -2.66
C LEU A 55 1.70 16.81 -2.96
N THR A 56 0.88 16.76 -4.01
CA THR A 56 -0.01 17.86 -4.39
C THR A 56 -1.16 18.02 -3.41
N GLN A 57 -1.87 19.15 -3.50
CA GLN A 57 -3.09 19.39 -2.71
C GLN A 57 -4.19 18.34 -2.98
N SER A 58 -4.23 17.80 -4.20
CA SER A 58 -5.13 16.73 -4.64
C SER A 58 -4.64 15.32 -4.31
N PHE A 59 -3.61 15.19 -3.45
CA PHE A 59 -3.03 13.92 -3.00
C PHE A 59 -2.31 13.11 -4.09
N LEU A 60 -2.00 13.73 -5.24
CA LEU A 60 -1.20 13.10 -6.28
C LEU A 60 0.29 13.29 -5.98
N MET A 61 1.11 12.32 -6.35
CA MET A 61 2.56 12.44 -6.26
C MET A 61 3.14 12.97 -7.56
N VAL A 62 4.15 13.83 -7.46
CA VAL A 62 4.94 14.34 -8.57
C VAL A 62 6.40 13.98 -8.32
N PRO A 63 7.08 13.24 -9.23
CA PRO A 63 6.58 12.69 -10.50
C PRO A 63 5.45 11.66 -10.35
N SER A 64 4.58 11.54 -11.37
CA SER A 64 3.39 10.68 -11.32
C SER A 64 3.69 9.18 -11.28
N LYS A 65 4.90 8.77 -11.67
CA LYS A 65 5.39 7.39 -11.56
C LYS A 65 6.03 7.11 -10.19
N SER A 66 5.38 7.60 -9.14
CA SER A 66 5.76 7.40 -7.75
C SER A 66 4.79 6.45 -7.06
N VAL A 67 5.26 5.79 -6.00
CA VAL A 67 4.48 4.92 -5.13
C VAL A 67 4.88 5.17 -3.69
N SER A 68 3.90 5.19 -2.80
CA SER A 68 4.09 5.19 -1.35
C SER A 68 3.12 4.22 -0.71
N GLY A 69 3.44 3.74 0.48
CA GLY A 69 2.58 2.84 1.21
C GLY A 69 3.28 2.21 2.40
N MET A 70 2.66 1.18 2.95
CA MET A 70 3.20 0.34 4.00
C MET A 70 3.61 -1.01 3.43
N LEU A 71 4.77 -1.52 3.87
CA LEU A 71 5.19 -2.90 3.71
C LEU A 71 5.13 -3.57 5.08
N PHE A 72 4.47 -4.71 5.18
CA PHE A 72 4.28 -5.41 6.46
C PHE A 72 4.45 -6.92 6.31
N PRO A 73 4.93 -7.62 7.35
CA PRO A 73 5.00 -9.08 7.37
C PRO A 73 3.59 -9.68 7.42
N THR A 74 3.41 -10.83 6.77
CA THR A 74 2.13 -11.56 6.80
C THR A 74 2.36 -13.06 6.66
N GLU A 75 1.61 -13.85 7.42
CA GLU A 75 1.63 -15.32 7.31
C GLU A 75 0.88 -15.80 6.05
N SER A 76 -0.18 -15.08 5.67
CA SER A 76 -1.05 -15.38 4.53
C SER A 76 -0.85 -14.39 3.38
N SER A 77 -1.09 -14.80 2.13
CA SER A 77 -1.15 -13.84 1.02
C SER A 77 -2.23 -12.79 1.28
N PHE A 78 -1.88 -11.52 1.10
CA PHE A 78 -2.80 -10.39 1.22
C PHE A 78 -2.73 -9.55 -0.05
N GLU A 79 -3.90 -9.28 -0.61
CA GLU A 79 -4.09 -8.28 -1.66
C GLU A 79 -5.28 -7.41 -1.29
N SER A 80 -5.12 -6.08 -1.28
CA SER A 80 -6.24 -5.16 -0.98
C SER A 80 -7.46 -5.40 -1.88
N CYS A 81 -7.26 -5.96 -3.08
CA CYS A 81 -8.35 -6.34 -3.99
C CYS A 81 -9.36 -7.33 -3.38
N GLN A 82 -8.93 -8.14 -2.39
CA GLN A 82 -9.79 -9.07 -1.68
C GLN A 82 -10.84 -8.37 -0.81
N LEU A 83 -10.59 -7.12 -0.42
CA LEU A 83 -11.47 -6.30 0.41
C LEU A 83 -12.10 -5.14 -0.38
N CYS A 84 -11.79 -4.99 -1.67
CA CYS A 84 -12.25 -3.88 -2.49
C CYS A 84 -13.52 -4.25 -3.29
N PRO A 85 -14.69 -3.65 -3.00
CA PRO A 85 -15.95 -3.97 -3.69
C PRO A 85 -16.06 -3.38 -5.11
N ARG A 86 -15.05 -2.64 -5.58
CA ARG A 86 -15.08 -1.98 -6.89
C ARG A 86 -15.25 -3.01 -8.03
N PRO A 87 -16.34 -2.97 -8.82
CA PRO A 87 -16.64 -4.03 -9.77
C PRO A 87 -15.63 -4.07 -10.93
N VAL A 88 -15.32 -2.91 -11.53
CA VAL A 88 -14.39 -2.80 -12.66
C VAL A 88 -13.13 -2.04 -12.21
N CYS A 89 -12.02 -2.77 -12.09
CA CYS A 89 -10.71 -2.23 -11.76
C CYS A 89 -9.63 -2.91 -12.62
N VAL A 90 -9.00 -2.13 -13.51
CA VAL A 90 -7.94 -2.62 -14.42
C VAL A 90 -6.70 -3.14 -13.69
N ASN A 91 -6.51 -2.71 -12.43
CA ASN A 91 -5.38 -3.10 -11.60
C ASN A 91 -5.75 -4.22 -10.60
N ARG A 92 -6.89 -4.90 -10.77
CA ARG A 92 -7.34 -5.96 -9.85
C ARG A 92 -6.37 -7.15 -9.91
N ARG A 93 -5.82 -7.53 -8.75
CA ARG A 93 -4.88 -8.67 -8.60
C ARG A 93 -5.50 -9.88 -7.90
N ALA A 94 -6.64 -9.72 -7.25
CA ALA A 94 -7.37 -10.80 -6.59
C ALA A 94 -8.90 -10.58 -6.66
N PRO A 95 -9.70 -11.67 -6.62
CA PRO A 95 -11.16 -11.58 -6.50
C PRO A 95 -11.57 -10.87 -5.20
N TYR A 96 -12.66 -10.10 -5.25
CA TYR A 96 -13.26 -9.52 -4.04
C TYR A 96 -13.98 -10.62 -3.25
N ASP A 97 -13.74 -10.66 -1.95
CA ASP A 97 -14.43 -11.54 -1.00
C ASP A 97 -15.15 -10.66 0.02
N LYS A 98 -16.47 -10.56 -0.14
CA LYS A 98 -17.34 -9.73 0.71
C LYS A 98 -17.36 -10.17 2.17
N ASP A 99 -17.05 -11.43 2.44
CA ASP A 99 -17.12 -12.01 3.79
C ASP A 99 -15.71 -12.11 4.42
N LEU A 100 -14.64 -11.74 3.71
CA LEU A 100 -13.26 -11.84 4.20
C LEU A 100 -13.03 -10.97 5.43
N PHE A 101 -13.52 -9.73 5.42
CA PHE A 101 -13.33 -8.81 6.54
C PHE A 101 -13.92 -9.39 7.83
N ASP A 102 -15.15 -9.87 7.73
CA ASP A 102 -15.91 -10.42 8.84
C ASP A 102 -15.27 -11.71 9.36
N ARG A 103 -14.88 -12.59 8.45
CA ARG A 103 -14.27 -13.88 8.78
C ARG A 103 -12.88 -13.75 9.41
N LYS A 104 -12.11 -12.72 9.05
CA LYS A 104 -10.68 -12.62 9.41
C LYS A 104 -10.33 -11.46 10.34
N TYR A 105 -10.95 -10.31 10.20
CA TYR A 105 -10.49 -9.06 10.86
C TYR A 105 -11.46 -8.52 11.92
N ARG A 106 -12.77 -8.83 11.85
CA ARG A 106 -13.77 -8.30 12.80
C ARG A 106 -13.52 -8.66 14.27
N THR A 107 -12.93 -9.82 14.53
CA THR A 107 -12.72 -10.34 15.91
C THR A 107 -11.30 -10.19 16.44
N GLN A 108 -10.40 -9.50 15.72
CA GLN A 108 -9.01 -9.26 16.16
C GLN A 108 -8.79 -7.85 16.77
N SER A 109 -9.83 -7.22 17.30
CA SER A 109 -9.77 -5.87 17.91
C SER A 109 -9.77 -5.93 19.43
#